data_AF-A0A535IAD1-F1
#
_entry.id   AF-A0A535IAD1-F1
#
_cell.length_a   1.000
_cell.length_b   1.000
_cell.length_c   1.000
_cell.angle_alpha   90.00
_cell.angle_beta   90.00
_cell.angle_gamma   90.00
#
_symmetry.space_group_name_H-M   'P 1'
#
loop_
_entity.id
_entity.type
_entity.pdbx_description
1 polymer ?
#
loop_
_entity_poly.entity_id
_entity_poly.type
_entity_poly.pdbx_seq_one_letter_code
_entity_poly.pdbx_strand_id
1 'polypeptide(L)' 'MAGQLDGKVAVVTGASRGIGAAIAQLFAREGASVVVAARTLSEGQHILPGT' A
#
# COMPACT_ATOMS: atom_id res chain seq x y z
N MET A 1 -19.94 9.68 -7.24
CA MET A 1 -20.13 9.21 -5.86
C MET A 1 -18.78 9.19 -5.19
N ALA A 2 -18.69 9.55 -3.90
CA ALA A 2 -17.45 9.45 -3.14
C ALA A 2 -17.10 7.96 -2.91
N GLY A 3 -15.81 7.61 -2.98
CA GLY A 3 -15.34 6.26 -2.71
C GLY A 3 -15.56 5.87 -1.25
N GLN A 4 -15.48 4.57 -0.94
CA GLN A 4 -15.79 4.05 0.40
C GLN A 4 -14.88 4.60 1.51
N LEU A 5 -13.71 5.15 1.14
CA LEU A 5 -12.70 5.64 2.08
C LEU A 5 -12.46 7.15 1.94
N ASP A 6 -13.40 7.87 1.33
CA ASP A 6 -13.27 9.30 1.11
C ASP A 6 -13.04 10.07 2.43
N GLY A 7 -12.05 10.96 2.40
CA GLY A 7 -11.64 11.76 3.56
C GLY A 7 -10.97 10.97 4.70
N LYS A 8 -10.67 9.67 4.53
CA LYS A 8 -9.96 8.87 5.54
C LYS A 8 -8.45 8.93 5.35
N VAL A 9 -7.72 8.63 6.43
CA VAL A 9 -6.28 8.38 6.40
C VAL A 9 -6.04 6.90 6.69
N ALA A 10 -5.27 6.23 5.83
CA ALA A 10 -4.96 4.80 5.97
C ALA A 10 -3.44 4.57 6.04
N VAL A 11 -3.01 3.73 6.98
CA VAL A 11 -1.61 3.26 7.08
C VAL A 11 -1.56 1.82 6.57
N VAL A 12 -0.80 1.58 5.51
CA VAL A 12 -0.63 0.25 4.92
C VAL A 12 0.80 -0.22 5.09
N THR A 13 1.00 -1.28 5.87
CA THR A 13 2.30 -1.92 6.08
C THR A 13 2.53 -3.02 5.04
N GLY A 14 3.81 -3.39 4.80
CA GLY A 14 4.15 -4.35 3.75
C GLY A 14 3.79 -3.85 2.35
N ALA A 15 3.69 -2.54 2.16
CA ALA A 15 3.16 -1.93 0.94
C ALA A 15 4.17 -1.79 -0.20
N SER A 16 5.39 -2.35 -0.06
CA SER A 16 6.42 -2.28 -1.11
C SER A 16 6.05 -3.05 -2.38
N ARG A 17 5.19 -4.08 -2.29
CA ARG A 17 4.78 -4.96 -3.40
C ARG A 17 3.62 -5.87 -3.03
N GLY A 18 3.22 -6.73 -3.96
CA GLY A 18 2.20 -7.75 -3.75
C GLY A 18 0.86 -7.18 -3.25
N ILE A 19 0.23 -7.89 -2.32
CA ILE A 19 -1.08 -7.55 -1.79
C ILE A 19 -1.06 -6.19 -1.07
N GLY A 20 -0.02 -5.89 -0.30
CA GLY A 20 0.09 -4.61 0.41
C GLY A 20 0.08 -3.41 -0.54
N ALA A 21 0.84 -3.50 -1.65
CA ALA A 21 0.83 -2.46 -2.69
C ALA A 21 -0.54 -2.33 -3.36
N ALA A 22 -1.19 -3.47 -3.69
CA ALA A 22 -2.52 -3.46 -4.29
C ALA A 22 -3.58 -2.83 -3.37
N ILE A 23 -3.53 -3.13 -2.07
CA ILE A 23 -4.41 -2.52 -1.05
C ILE A 23 -4.18 -1.01 -0.96
N ALA A 24 -2.92 -0.57 -0.87
CA ALA A 24 -2.61 0.87 -0.81
C ALA A 24 -3.14 1.62 -2.04
N GLN A 25 -2.99 1.04 -3.23
CA GLN A 25 -3.53 1.62 -4.46
C GLN A 25 -5.06 1.65 -4.48
N LEU A 26 -5.72 0.57 -4.05
CA LEU A 26 -7.18 0.54 -3.95
C LEU A 26 -7.69 1.59 -2.96
N PHE A 27 -7.07 1.72 -1.80
CA PHE A 27 -7.49 2.69 -0.79
C PHE A 27 -7.35 4.12 -1.26
N ALA A 28 -6.28 4.44 -1.99
CA ALA A 28 -6.12 5.74 -2.62
C ALA A 28 -7.20 6.01 -3.68
N ARG A 29 -7.57 5.00 -4.49
CA ARG A 29 -8.67 5.10 -5.47
C ARG A 29 -10.03 5.33 -4.81
N GLU A 30 -10.24 4.77 -3.62
CA GLU A 30 -11.45 4.96 -2.82
C GLU A 30 -11.46 6.28 -2.02
N GLY A 31 -10.46 7.16 -2.21
CA GLY A 31 -10.44 8.52 -1.66
C GLY A 31 -9.65 8.71 -0.36
N ALA A 32 -8.92 7.68 0.08
CA ALA A 32 -8.07 7.82 1.27
C ALA A 32 -6.76 8.55 0.98
N SER A 33 -6.27 9.32 1.95
CA SER A 33 -4.85 9.67 2.06
C SER A 33 -4.08 8.47 2.62
N VAL A 34 -3.12 7.93 1.86
CA VAL A 34 -2.46 6.67 2.20
C VAL A 34 -1.00 6.88 2.60
N VAL A 35 -0.63 6.40 3.78
CA VAL A 35 0.75 6.26 4.23
C VAL A 35 1.20 4.83 4.00
N VAL A 36 2.31 4.65 3.30
CA VAL A 36 2.89 3.33 3.02
C VAL A 36 4.14 3.10 3.87
N ALA A 37 4.24 1.90 4.46
CA ALA A 37 5.40 1.49 5.25
C ALA A 37 5.90 0.12 4.79
N ALA A 38 7.19 0.02 4.48
CA ALA A 38 7.85 -1.22 4.11
C ALA A 38 9.35 -1.18 4.48
N ARG A 39 9.97 -2.36 4.50
CA ARG A 39 11.39 -2.52 4.87
C ARG A 39 12.34 -2.46 3.67
N THR A 40 11.86 -2.87 2.50
CA THR A 40 12.66 -2.93 1.27
C THR A 40 12.69 -1.54 0.63
N LEU A 41 13.90 -0.99 0.43
CA LEU A 41 14.10 0.33 -0.17
C LEU A 41 14.33 0.26 -1.68
N SER A 42 14.81 -0.89 -2.18
CA SER A 42 15.08 -1.10 -3.60
C SER A 42 14.73 -2.53 -4.02
N GLU A 43 14.35 -2.69 -5.28
CA GLU A 43 14.02 -4.00 -5.86
C GLU A 43 15.19 -4.99 -5.66
N GLY A 44 14.85 -6.25 -5.37
CA GLY A 44 15.86 -7.29 -5.09
C GLY A 44 16.45 -7.30 -3.68
N GLN A 45 16.16 -6.33 -2.80
CA GLN A 45 16.59 -6.38 -1.39
C GLN A 45 15.70 -7.27 -0.50
N HIS A 46 14.88 -8.12 -1.10
CA HIS A 46 13.96 -9.00 -0.40
C HIS A 46 14.61 -10.36 -0.15
N ILE A 47 14.53 -10.82 1.10
CA ILE A 47 15.21 -12.03 1.57
C ILE A 47 14.44 -13.31 1.24
N LEU A 48 13.15 -13.18 0.93
CA LEU A 48 12.28 -14.31 0.65
C LEU A 48 12.03 -14.41 -0.86
N PRO A 49 12.16 -15.59 -1.46
CA PRO A 49 11.88 -15.79 -2.88
C PRO A 49 10.39 -15.58 -3.17
N GLY A 50 10.09 -14.94 -4.30
CA GLY A 50 8.72 -14.68 -4.74
C GLY A 50 7.97 -13.63 -3.92
N THR A 51 8.64 -12.93 -2.99
CA THR A 51 8.05 -11.80 -2.26
C THR A 51 8.43 -10.49 -2.85
#